data_AF-A0A1B6EKL4-F1
#
_entry.id   AF-A0A1B6EKL4-F1
#
_cell.length_a   1.000
_cell.length_b   1.000
_cell.length_c   1.000
_cell.angle_alpha   90.00
_cell.angle_beta   90.00
_cell.angle_gamma   90.00
#
_symmetry.space_group_name_H-M   'P 1'
#
loop_
_entity.id
_entity.type
_entity.pdbx_description
1 polymer ?
#
loop_
_entity_poly.entity_id
_entity_poly.type
_entity_poly.pdbx_seq_one_letter_code
_entity_poly.pdbx_strand_id
1 'polypeptide(L)'
;ILGRRWHSLTREEQAKYYEKARQERQLHMELYPGWSARDNYGYGAKKKKRKKERVPISDSGGNSMKKCRARYGLDQQSQWCKPCRRKKKCIRYMECGDDGNQSEDNL
;
A
#
# COMPACT_ATOMS: atom_id res chain seq x y z
N ILE A 1 2.80 -22.56 -20.10
CA ILE A 1 2.33 -23.92 -20.51
C ILE A 1 1.08 -24.33 -19.73
N LEU A 2 1.06 -24.25 -18.40
CA LEU A 2 -0.10 -24.62 -17.58
C LEU A 2 -1.36 -23.80 -17.87
N GLY A 3 -1.24 -22.47 -18.03
CA GLY A 3 -2.38 -21.60 -18.35
C GLY A 3 -3.08 -21.95 -19.66
N ARG A 4 -2.33 -22.34 -20.70
CA ARG A 4 -2.93 -22.81 -21.96
C ARG A 4 -3.74 -24.10 -21.77
N ARG A 5 -3.20 -25.05 -20.99
CA ARG A 5 -3.90 -26.30 -20.64
C ARG A 5 -5.13 -26.04 -19.78
N TRP A 6 -5.09 -25.05 -18.90
CA TRP A 6 -6.26 -24.66 -18.08
C TRP A 6 -7.40 -24.12 -18.95
N HIS A 7 -7.08 -23.23 -19.90
CA HIS A 7 -8.09 -22.67 -20.81
C HIS A 7 -8.64 -23.68 -21.80
N SER A 8 -7.94 -24.77 -22.09
CA SER A 8 -8.47 -25.86 -22.92
C SER A 8 -9.41 -26.81 -22.17
N LEU A 9 -9.49 -26.74 -20.84
CA LEU A 9 -10.44 -27.55 -20.07
C LEU A 9 -11.85 -26.97 -20.17
N THR A 10 -12.84 -27.86 -20.23
CA THR A 10 -14.25 -27.50 -20.17
C THR A 10 -14.63 -26.93 -18.80
N ARG A 11 -15.81 -26.30 -18.72
CA ARG A 11 -16.29 -25.69 -17.49
C ARG A 11 -16.47 -26.71 -16.36
N GLU A 12 -16.94 -27.91 -16.69
CA GLU A 12 -17.13 -29.02 -15.75
C GLU A 12 -15.80 -29.55 -15.21
N GLU A 13 -14.80 -29.67 -16.07
CA GLU A 13 -13.45 -30.08 -15.66
C GLU A 13 -12.79 -29.03 -14.77
N GLN A 14 -12.95 -27.74 -15.07
CA GLN A 14 -12.49 -26.66 -14.19
C GLN A 14 -13.24 -26.67 -12.85
N ALA A 15 -14.55 -26.96 -12.85
CA ALA A 15 -15.38 -27.02 -11.63
C ALA A 15 -14.84 -28.03 -10.61
N LYS A 16 -14.33 -29.18 -11.08
CA LYS A 16 -13.69 -30.19 -10.21
C LYS A 16 -12.51 -29.62 -9.41
N TYR A 17 -11.71 -28.74 -10.01
CA TYR A 17 -10.58 -28.10 -9.32
C TYR A 17 -11.05 -27.02 -8.34
N TYR A 18 -12.11 -26.28 -8.66
CA TYR A 18 -12.70 -25.31 -7.73
C TYR A 18 -13.32 -25.98 -6.50
N GLU A 19 -13.95 -27.15 -6.66
CA GLU A 19 -14.46 -27.93 -5.53
C GLU A 19 -13.31 -28.40 -4.63
N LYS A 20 -12.26 -29.00 -5.21
CA LYS A 20 -11.05 -29.38 -4.47
C LYS A 20 -10.42 -28.20 -3.75
N ALA A 21 -10.31 -27.05 -4.41
CA ALA A 21 -9.73 -25.85 -3.80
C ALA A 21 -10.57 -25.32 -2.62
N ARG A 22 -11.91 -25.51 -2.64
CA ARG A 22 -12.78 -25.18 -1.50
C ARG A 22 -12.57 -26.15 -0.34
N GLN A 23 -12.52 -27.46 -0.61
CA GLN A 23 -12.25 -28.47 0.41
C GLN A 23 -10.90 -28.24 1.10
N GLU A 24 -9.83 -28.03 0.33
CA GLU A 24 -8.50 -27.72 0.87
C GLU A 24 -8.48 -26.43 1.69
N ARG A 25 -9.23 -25.40 1.29
CA ARG A 25 -9.34 -24.16 2.06
C ARG A 25 -10.01 -24.41 3.42
N GLN A 26 -11.11 -25.18 3.42
CA GLN A 26 -11.82 -25.51 4.65
C GLN A 26 -10.93 -26.33 5.59
N LEU A 27 -10.29 -27.36 5.06
CA LEU A 27 -9.34 -28.19 5.82
C LEU A 27 -8.17 -27.36 6.36
N HIS A 28 -7.63 -26.46 5.56
CA HIS A 28 -6.53 -25.58 5.98
C HIS A 28 -6.95 -24.67 7.14
N MET A 29 -8.18 -24.14 7.12
CA MET A 29 -8.71 -23.36 8.23
C MET A 29 -8.88 -24.20 9.50
N GLU A 30 -9.29 -25.47 9.38
CA GLU A 30 -9.46 -26.39 10.52
C GLU A 30 -8.12 -26.82 11.13
N LEU A 31 -7.15 -27.19 10.29
CA LEU A 31 -5.83 -27.65 10.73
C LEU A 31 -4.93 -26.51 11.22
N TYR A 32 -5.08 -25.31 10.66
CA TYR A 32 -4.25 -24.16 10.98
C TYR A 32 -5.10 -22.95 11.41
N PRO A 33 -5.74 -23.03 12.59
CA PRO A 33 -6.50 -21.91 13.12
C PRO A 33 -5.57 -20.70 13.31
N GLY A 34 -5.97 -19.55 12.77
CA GLY A 34 -5.19 -18.31 12.84
C GLY A 34 -4.10 -18.15 11.77
N TRP A 35 -3.94 -19.09 10.84
CA TRP A 35 -3.01 -18.92 9.73
C TRP A 35 -3.47 -17.79 8.81
N SER A 36 -2.63 -16.76 8.68
CA SER A 36 -2.83 -15.68 7.73
C SER A 36 -1.71 -15.67 6.70
N ALA A 37 -2.06 -15.71 5.42
CA ALA A 37 -1.09 -15.49 4.34
C ALA A 37 -0.32 -14.16 4.49
N ARG A 38 -0.91 -13.20 5.21
CA ARG A 38 -0.32 -11.89 5.53
C ARG A 38 1.01 -12.01 6.27
N ASP A 39 1.16 -13.01 7.12
CA ASP A 39 2.39 -13.21 7.90
C ASP A 39 3.56 -13.62 7.00
N ASN A 40 3.28 -14.36 5.93
CA ASN A 40 4.28 -14.79 4.94
C ASN A 40 4.70 -13.66 3.97
N TYR A 41 3.75 -12.84 3.49
CA TYR A 41 4.08 -11.73 2.58
C TYR A 41 4.70 -10.51 3.29
N GLY A 42 4.59 -10.42 4.62
CA GLY A 42 5.07 -9.29 5.43
C GLY A 42 6.60 -9.12 5.48
N TYR A 43 7.38 -10.12 5.09
CA TYR A 43 8.85 -10.07 5.18
C TYR A 43 9.47 -9.06 4.18
N GLY A 44 8.81 -8.80 3.05
CA GLY A 44 9.22 -7.79 2.05
C GLY A 44 8.68 -6.38 2.29
N ALA A 45 7.51 -6.24 2.91
CA ALA A 45 6.88 -4.95 3.18
C ALA A 45 7.45 -4.27 4.45
N LYS A 46 7.92 -5.04 5.43
CA LYS A 46 8.52 -4.53 6.69
C LYS A 46 9.86 -3.81 6.47
N LYS A 47 10.61 -4.08 5.38
CA LYS A 47 11.81 -3.29 5.02
C LYS A 47 11.51 -1.84 4.66
N LYS A 48 10.27 -1.49 4.28
CA LYS A 48 9.82 -0.09 4.13
C LYS A 48 9.25 0.53 5.41
N LYS A 49 9.15 -0.24 6.50
CA LYS A 49 8.56 0.21 7.78
C LYS A 49 9.38 -0.20 9.00
N ARG A 50 10.69 0.06 8.97
CA ARG A 50 11.50 0.33 10.18
C ARG A 50 12.01 1.77 9.99
N LYS A 51 11.66 2.79 10.77
CA LYS A 51 11.52 2.91 12.22
C LYS A 51 10.41 3.92 12.52
N LYS A 52 9.34 3.50 13.18
CA LYS A 52 8.59 4.37 14.08
C LYS A 52 8.22 3.51 15.27
N GLU A 53 9.21 3.32 16.14
CA GLU A 53 8.95 3.06 17.54
C GLU A 53 7.92 4.11 17.98
N ARG A 54 6.81 3.65 18.57
CA ARG A 54 5.96 4.50 19.39
C ARG A 54 6.77 4.86 20.63
N VAL A 55 7.68 5.81 20.50
CA VAL A 55 8.05 6.68 21.61
C VAL A 55 6.88 7.63 21.82
N PRO A 56 6.32 7.75 23.04
CA PRO A 56 5.38 8.82 23.33
C PRO A 56 6.19 10.11 23.23
N ILE A 57 5.94 10.90 22.18
CA ILE A 57 6.54 12.22 22.04
C ILE A 57 5.84 13.11 23.06
N SER A 58 6.49 13.29 24.20
CA SER A 58 6.36 14.50 24.98
C SER A 58 6.85 15.67 24.13
N ASP A 59 5.95 16.64 24.00
CA ASP A 59 6.15 18.05 23.72
C ASP A 59 7.56 18.55 23.34
N SER A 60 7.71 18.98 22.09
CA SER A 60 8.59 20.10 21.71
C SER A 60 8.26 20.54 20.29
N GLY A 61 7.50 21.63 20.20
CA GLY A 61 7.10 22.28 18.97
C GLY A 61 8.26 22.87 18.16
N GLY A 62 8.00 23.13 16.88
CA GLY A 62 8.56 24.30 16.22
C GLY A 62 9.70 24.13 15.21
N ASN A 63 9.75 23.10 14.33
CA ASN A 63 10.64 23.21 13.14
C ASN A 63 10.35 22.39 11.87
N SER A 64 9.10 21.94 11.63
CA SER A 64 8.76 21.24 10.36
C SER A 64 8.34 22.19 9.23
N MET A 65 8.00 23.43 9.56
CA MET A 65 7.46 24.43 8.62
C MET A 65 8.54 25.03 7.68
N LYS A 66 9.80 24.96 8.12
CA LYS A 66 11.01 25.51 7.50
C LYS A 66 11.71 24.53 6.55
N LYS A 67 10.95 23.69 5.86
CA LYS A 67 11.53 22.58 5.09
C LYS A 67 10.88 22.38 3.73
N CYS A 68 10.55 23.42 2.96
CA CYS A 68 9.82 23.27 1.69
C CYS A 68 10.65 23.68 0.47
N ARG A 69 10.57 22.95 -0.65
CA ARG A 69 11.23 23.33 -1.92
C ARG A 69 10.88 24.75 -2.36
N ALA A 70 9.63 25.17 -2.16
CA ALA A 70 9.16 26.52 -2.50
C ALA A 70 9.82 27.65 -1.67
N ARG A 71 10.43 27.33 -0.52
CA ARG A 71 11.08 28.31 0.36
C ARG A 71 12.60 28.24 0.34
N TYR A 72 13.18 27.08 0.06
CA TYR A 72 14.62 26.80 0.28
C TYR A 72 15.45 26.66 -1.00
N GLY A 73 14.88 26.88 -2.18
CA GLY A 73 15.64 26.78 -3.44
C GLY A 73 16.19 25.37 -3.71
N LEU A 74 16.94 25.19 -4.80
CA LEU A 74 17.52 23.90 -5.25
C LEU A 74 18.82 23.50 -4.52
N ASP A 75 19.42 24.46 -3.84
CA ASP A 75 20.69 24.41 -3.10
C ASP A 75 20.55 23.69 -1.74
N GLN A 76 19.38 23.76 -1.08
CA GLN A 76 19.17 23.22 0.26
C GLN A 76 18.27 21.96 0.28
N GLN A 77 18.58 20.97 -0.58
CA GLN A 77 17.80 19.74 -0.75
C GLN A 77 17.66 18.88 0.53
N SER A 78 18.65 18.90 1.42
CA SER A 78 18.61 18.17 2.69
C SER A 78 17.52 18.70 3.64
N GLN A 79 17.18 19.98 3.50
CA GLN A 79 16.18 20.66 4.30
C GLN A 79 14.79 20.55 3.69
N TRP A 80 14.61 19.90 2.53
CA TRP A 80 13.30 19.77 1.92
C TRP A 80 12.41 18.70 2.57
N CYS A 81 11.11 18.93 2.47
CA CYS A 81 10.06 18.06 2.97
C CYS A 81 10.06 16.77 2.16
N LYS A 82 9.59 15.67 2.75
CA LYS A 82 9.53 14.37 2.07
C LYS A 82 8.82 14.42 0.70
N PRO A 83 7.69 15.13 0.53
CA PRO A 83 7.09 15.37 -0.79
C PRO A 83 7.98 16.20 -1.72
N CYS A 84 8.51 17.31 -1.21
CA CYS A 84 9.38 18.25 -1.92
C CYS A 84 10.63 17.55 -2.50
N ARG A 85 11.31 16.72 -1.70
CA ARG A 85 12.46 15.88 -2.11
C ARG A 85 12.13 14.88 -3.19
N ARG A 86 10.89 14.36 -3.18
CA ARG A 86 10.40 13.43 -4.20
C ARG A 86 9.75 14.15 -5.38
N LYS A 87 9.94 15.48 -5.50
CA LYS A 87 9.33 16.33 -6.52
C LYS A 87 7.79 16.23 -6.59
N LYS A 88 7.13 15.89 -5.48
CA LYS A 88 5.67 15.86 -5.33
C LYS A 88 5.15 17.16 -4.68
N LYS A 89 3.88 17.52 -4.93
CA LYS A 89 3.21 18.68 -4.33
C LYS A 89 3.39 18.64 -2.81
N CYS A 90 3.79 19.76 -2.22
CA CYS A 90 4.05 19.83 -0.79
C CYS A 90 2.75 19.63 -0.02
N ILE A 91 2.74 18.74 0.97
CA ILE A 91 1.55 18.43 1.77
C ILE A 91 0.96 19.66 2.46
N ARG A 92 1.76 20.66 2.81
CA ARG A 92 1.28 21.91 3.44
C ARG A 92 0.65 22.88 2.44
N TYR A 93 0.88 22.66 1.14
CA TYR A 93 0.30 23.44 0.04
C TYR A 93 -0.71 22.61 -0.76
N MET A 94 -1.13 21.45 -0.23
CA MET A 94 -2.09 20.57 -0.90
C MET A 94 -3.53 21.08 -0.76
N GLU A 95 -3.86 21.77 0.34
CA GLU A 95 -5.24 22.17 0.72
C GLU A 95 -5.76 23.48 0.09
N CYS A 96 -5.05 24.12 -0.85
CA CYS A 96 -5.52 25.38 -1.47
C CYS A 96 -5.84 25.21 -2.96
N GLY A 97 -6.42 24.09 -3.37
CA GLY A 97 -6.95 23.99 -4.73
C GLY A 97 -7.12 22.57 -5.21
N ASP A 98 -8.20 21.94 -4.76
CA ASP A 98 -9.07 21.14 -5.64
C ASP A 98 -10.40 20.86 -4.90
N ASP A 99 -11.21 21.90 -4.71
CA ASP A 99 -12.65 21.75 -4.52
C ASP A 99 -13.28 21.89 -5.92
N GLY A 100 -13.78 20.77 -6.44
CA GLY A 100 -14.73 20.74 -7.54
C GLY A 100 -14.20 20.28 -8.90
N ASN A 101 -14.44 19.01 -9.25
CA ASN A 101 -15.09 18.72 -10.52
C ASN A 101 -15.83 17.37 -10.53
N GLN A 102 -17.07 17.43 -11.04
CA GLN A 102 -18.06 16.38 -11.23
C GLN A 102 -17.74 15.50 -12.45
N SER A 103 -18.24 14.26 -12.42
CA SER A 103 -18.81 13.47 -13.53
C SER A 103 -18.74 11.99 -13.10
N GLU A 104 -19.85 11.32 -12.78
CA GLU A 104 -20.75 10.64 -13.73
C GLU A 104 -20.05 9.53 -14.53
N ASP A 105 -20.77 8.42 -14.70
CA ASP A 105 -20.47 7.22 -15.51
C ASP A 105 -19.49 6.17 -14.95
N ASN A 106 -20.04 5.03 -14.50
CA ASN A 106 -20.04 3.81 -15.33
C ASN A 106 -20.84 2.66 -14.69
N LEU A 107 -21.92 2.32 -15.40
CA LEU A 107 -22.58 1.03 -15.63
C LEU A 107 -22.11 -0.21 -14.83
#